data_AF-A0A7S1ITB0-F1
#
_entry.id   AF-A0A7S1ITB0-F1
#
_cell.length_a   1.000
_cell.length_b   1.000
_cell.length_c   1.000
_cell.angle_alpha   90.00
_cell.angle_beta   90.00
_cell.angle_gamma   90.00
#
_symmetry.space_group_name_H-M   'P 1'
#
loop_
_entity.id
_entity.type
_entity.pdbx_description
1 polymer ?
#
loop_
_entity_poly.entity_id
_entity_poly.type
_entity_poly.pdbx_seq_one_letter_code
_entity_poly.pdbx_strand_id
1 'polypeptide(L)'
;MYDHAVAKPLKYRELLRFIRTSGDLRQLGICTTDTVVGYPTPPGAAGAVTLLTIMAQCVAAPLDPNASVADVVDAIKQLHIAHIFVFEGIPSSAVVDAASQVAIPIHTLRL
;
A
#
# COMPACT_ATOMS: atom_id res chain seq x y z
N MET A 1 -16.17 -17.66 -4.66
CA MET A 1 -15.31 -18.42 -5.58
C MET A 1 -14.32 -17.43 -6.14
N TYR A 2 -13.09 -17.37 -5.61
CA TYR A 2 -12.07 -16.46 -6.11
C TYR A 2 -11.67 -16.92 -7.51
N ASP A 3 -11.91 -16.08 -8.52
CA ASP A 3 -11.36 -16.28 -9.85
C ASP A 3 -9.85 -16.12 -9.73
N HIS A 4 -9.13 -17.23 -9.66
CA HIS A 4 -7.68 -17.25 -9.74
C HIS A 4 -7.28 -16.93 -11.19
N ALA A 5 -7.47 -15.68 -11.61
CA ALA A 5 -6.64 -15.12 -12.66
C ALA A 5 -5.21 -15.43 -12.25
N VAL A 6 -4.55 -16.33 -12.97
CA VAL A 6 -3.24 -16.91 -12.61
C VAL A 6 -2.30 -15.75 -12.33
N ALA A 7 -2.06 -15.47 -11.06
CA ALA A 7 -1.25 -14.35 -10.64
C ALA A 7 0.14 -14.57 -11.23
N LYS A 8 0.53 -13.70 -12.16
CA LYS A 8 1.82 -13.80 -12.85
C LYS A 8 2.92 -13.88 -11.78
N PRO A 9 3.82 -14.88 -11.84
CA PRO A 9 4.86 -15.02 -10.83
C PRO A 9 5.69 -13.74 -10.74
N LEU A 10 5.85 -13.20 -9.53
CA LEU A 10 6.71 -12.03 -9.29
C LEU A 10 8.15 -12.41 -9.64
N LYS A 11 8.70 -11.80 -10.68
CA LYS A 11 10.07 -12.11 -11.11
C LYS A 11 11.06 -11.39 -10.21
N TYR A 12 12.21 -12.01 -9.97
CA TYR A 12 13.28 -11.40 -9.18
C TYR A 12 13.69 -10.02 -9.69
N ARG A 13 13.71 -9.81 -11.01
CA ARG A 13 13.98 -8.50 -11.63
C ARG A 13 12.93 -7.44 -11.27
N GLU A 14 11.66 -7.81 -11.24
CA GLU A 14 10.56 -6.90 -10.89
C GLU A 14 10.66 -6.52 -9.41
N LEU A 15 10.90 -7.50 -8.53
CA LEU A 15 11.17 -7.29 -7.11
C LEU A 15 12.37 -6.35 -6.88
N LEU A 16 13.51 -6.60 -7.53
CA LEU A 16 14.69 -5.73 -7.37
C LEU A 16 14.44 -4.31 -7.88
N ARG A 17 13.70 -4.18 -8.99
CA ARG A 17 13.31 -2.87 -9.51
C ARG A 17 12.44 -2.13 -8.49
N PHE A 18 11.39 -2.79 -7.98
CA PHE A 18 10.50 -2.21 -6.97
C PHE A 18 11.27 -1.68 -5.76
N ILE A 19 12.07 -2.52 -5.10
CA ILE A 19 12.82 -2.14 -3.89
C ILE A 19 13.78 -0.97 -4.15
N ARG A 20 14.36 -0.87 -5.35
CA ARG A 20 15.32 0.20 -5.70
C ARG A 20 14.67 1.48 -6.20
N THR A 21 13.41 1.44 -6.62
CA THR A 21 12.69 2.60 -7.18
C THR A 21 11.46 2.93 -6.34
N SER A 22 10.30 2.40 -6.71
CA SER A 22 9.02 2.77 -6.11
C SER A 22 8.87 2.34 -4.65
N GLY A 23 9.70 1.41 -4.19
CA GLY A 23 9.79 0.97 -2.81
C GLY A 23 10.62 1.88 -1.91
N ASP A 24 11.40 2.83 -2.44
CA ASP A 24 12.17 3.78 -1.64
C ASP A 24 11.28 4.95 -1.20
N LEU A 25 10.70 4.84 0.00
CA LEU A 25 9.69 5.78 0.50
C LEU A 25 10.27 7.16 0.83
N ARG A 26 11.60 7.25 0.96
CA ARG A 26 12.30 8.54 1.16
C ARG A 26 12.13 9.45 -0.04
N GLN A 27 11.98 8.88 -1.24
CA GLN A 27 11.69 9.65 -2.47
C GLN A 27 10.30 10.30 -2.43
N LEU A 28 9.42 9.83 -1.55
CA LEU A 28 8.06 10.34 -1.33
C LEU A 28 7.98 11.27 -0.10
N GLY A 29 9.12 11.63 0.49
CA GLY A 29 9.19 12.50 1.67
C GLY A 29 9.00 11.78 3.01
N ILE A 30 8.93 10.44 3.02
CA ILE A 30 8.82 9.67 4.26
C ILE A 30 10.23 9.46 4.84
N CYS A 31 10.59 10.31 5.79
CA CYS A 31 11.94 10.34 6.38
C CYS A 31 11.98 9.85 7.84
N THR A 32 10.82 9.58 8.44
CA THR A 32 10.69 9.20 9.85
C THR A 32 10.16 7.77 9.99
N THR A 33 10.76 7.01 10.90
CA THR A 33 10.42 5.60 11.14
C THR A 33 9.05 5.40 11.76
N ASP A 34 8.52 6.42 12.42
CA ASP A 34 7.25 6.34 13.16
C ASP A 34 6.03 6.71 12.29
N THR A 35 6.26 7.10 11.03
CA THR A 35 5.19 7.43 10.10
C THR A 35 4.38 6.19 9.75
N VAL A 36 3.08 6.24 9.97
CA VAL A 36 2.16 5.15 9.59
C VAL A 36 1.70 5.34 8.15
N VAL A 37 1.91 4.34 7.31
CA VAL A 37 1.48 4.35 5.91
C VAL A 37 0.48 3.24 5.63
N GLY A 38 -0.68 3.63 5.11
CA GLY A 38 -1.75 2.74 4.71
C GLY A 38 -1.58 2.25 3.28
N TYR A 39 -1.95 1.01 2.99
CA TYR A 39 -1.97 0.52 1.61
C TYR A 39 -2.96 -0.64 1.42
N PRO A 40 -3.70 -0.72 0.30
CA PRO A 40 -4.49 -1.91 -0.02
C PRO A 40 -3.52 -3.04 -0.34
N THR A 41 -3.60 -4.13 0.42
CA THR A 41 -2.60 -5.20 0.38
C THR A 41 -2.67 -5.97 -0.95
N PRO A 42 -1.60 -5.98 -1.77
CA PRO A 42 -1.56 -6.83 -2.95
C PRO A 42 -1.64 -8.32 -2.57
N PRO A 43 -2.28 -9.18 -3.38
CA PRO A 43 -2.35 -10.60 -3.08
C PRO A 43 -0.99 -11.31 -3.27
N GLY A 44 -0.79 -12.40 -2.52
CA GLY A 44 0.36 -13.30 -2.68
C GLY A 44 1.71 -12.68 -2.31
N ALA A 45 2.77 -13.09 -3.00
CA ALA A 45 4.15 -12.68 -2.70
C ALA A 45 4.38 -11.16 -2.81
N ALA A 46 3.63 -10.49 -3.69
CA ALA A 46 3.70 -9.03 -3.83
C ALA A 46 3.31 -8.31 -2.53
N GLY A 47 2.26 -8.78 -1.84
CA GLY A 47 1.85 -8.22 -0.55
C GLY A 47 2.93 -8.35 0.53
N ALA A 48 3.60 -9.52 0.59
CA ALA A 48 4.70 -9.74 1.53
C ALA A 48 5.90 -8.82 1.23
N VAL A 49 6.26 -8.66 -0.04
CA VAL A 49 7.37 -7.78 -0.45
C VAL A 49 7.03 -6.32 -0.15
N THR A 50 5.82 -5.87 -0.45
CA THR A 50 5.34 -4.53 -0.10
C THR A 50 5.44 -4.29 1.41
N LEU A 51 4.91 -5.22 2.23
CA LEU A 51 4.98 -5.13 3.68
C LEU A 51 6.43 -4.98 4.16
N LEU A 52 7.32 -5.89 3.74
CA LEU A 52 8.73 -5.89 4.12
C LEU A 52 9.45 -4.60 3.69
N THR A 53 9.12 -4.10 2.51
CA THR A 53 9.73 -2.88 1.94
C THR A 53 9.32 -1.64 2.74
N ILE A 54 8.03 -1.55 3.10
CA ILE A 54 7.52 -0.45 3.92
C ILE A 54 8.06 -0.54 5.34
N MET A 55 7.95 -1.71 5.99
CA MET A 55 8.33 -1.88 7.40
C MET A 55 9.84 -1.70 7.65
N ALA A 56 10.67 -1.84 6.61
CA ALA A 56 12.09 -1.54 6.68
C ALA A 56 12.38 -0.03 6.77
N GLN A 57 11.39 0.83 6.54
CA GLN A 57 11.53 2.28 6.45
C GLN A 57 10.60 3.04 7.40
N CYS A 58 9.39 2.53 7.66
CA CYS A 58 8.41 3.14 8.56
C CYS A 58 7.36 2.12 9.05
N VAL A 59 6.22 2.58 9.59
CA VAL A 59 5.15 1.70 10.08
C VAL A 59 4.16 1.36 8.97
N ALA A 60 4.04 0.08 8.64
CA ALA A 60 3.10 -0.42 7.65
C ALA A 60 1.71 -0.66 8.26
N ALA A 61 0.65 -0.11 7.64
CA ALA A 61 -0.74 -0.39 7.96
C ALA A 61 -1.44 -1.05 6.74
N PRO A 62 -1.43 -2.39 6.67
CA PRO A 62 -2.13 -3.12 5.62
C PRO A 62 -3.64 -2.87 5.71
N LEU A 63 -4.26 -2.49 4.60
CA LEU A 63 -5.70 -2.33 4.45
C LEU A 63 -6.25 -3.47 3.60
N ASP A 64 -7.46 -3.94 3.91
CA ASP A 64 -8.18 -4.90 3.06
C ASP A 64 -8.62 -4.16 1.78
N PRO A 65 -8.20 -4.63 0.58
CA PRO A 65 -8.63 -4.05 -0.69
C PRO A 65 -10.15 -4.04 -0.91
N ASN A 66 -10.89 -4.88 -0.18
CA ASN A 66 -12.35 -5.01 -0.29
C ASN A 66 -13.11 -4.34 0.86
N ALA A 67 -12.41 -3.63 1.77
CA ALA A 67 -13.04 -2.89 2.85
C ALA A 67 -14.00 -1.83 2.31
N SER A 68 -15.05 -1.53 3.08
CA SER A 68 -15.91 -0.40 2.76
C SER A 68 -15.18 0.92 2.99
N VAL A 69 -15.65 2.00 2.35
CA VAL A 69 -15.07 3.35 2.57
C VAL A 69 -15.10 3.73 4.05
N ALA A 70 -16.18 3.40 4.77
CA ALA A 70 -16.32 3.71 6.19
C ALA A 70 -15.26 3.00 7.03
N ASP A 71 -15.04 1.70 6.78
CA ASP A 71 -14.01 0.93 7.50
C ASP A 71 -12.61 1.48 7.24
N VAL A 72 -12.32 1.92 6.01
CA VAL A 72 -11.02 2.53 5.69
C VAL A 72 -10.86 3.90 6.36
N VAL A 73 -11.91 4.74 6.40
CA VAL A 73 -11.87 6.02 7.13
C VAL A 73 -11.60 5.80 8.61
N ASP A 74 -12.25 4.82 9.22
CA ASP A 74 -12.06 4.49 10.63
C ASP A 74 -10.65 3.96 10.88
N ALA A 75 -10.13 3.08 10.01
CA ALA A 75 -8.75 2.61 10.08
C ALA A 75 -7.73 3.74 9.95
N ILE A 76 -7.94 4.70 9.03
CA ILE A 76 -7.06 5.87 8.86
C ILE A 76 -6.99 6.67 10.16
N LYS A 77 -8.13 6.94 10.79
CA LYS A 77 -8.20 7.70 12.05
C LYS A 77 -7.59 6.93 13.21
N GLN A 78 -7.97 5.67 13.39
CA GLN A 78 -7.55 4.84 14.52
C GLN A 78 -6.04 4.58 14.50
N LEU A 79 -5.48 4.30 13.31
CA LEU A 79 -4.06 3.99 13.15
C LEU A 79 -3.21 5.24 12.89
N HIS A 80 -3.82 6.42 12.82
CA HIS A 80 -3.15 7.68 12.53
C HIS A 80 -2.34 7.62 11.21
N ILE A 81 -2.96 7.07 10.16
CA ILE A 81 -2.32 6.91 8.85
C ILE A 81 -2.01 8.30 8.27
N ALA A 82 -0.74 8.54 7.97
CA ALA A 82 -0.25 9.81 7.45
C ALA A 82 -0.13 9.83 5.91
N HIS A 83 0.04 8.67 5.29
CA HIS A 83 0.11 8.52 3.84
C HIS A 83 -0.59 7.25 3.38
N ILE A 84 -1.15 7.29 2.18
CA ILE A 84 -1.77 6.13 1.53
C ILE A 84 -0.96 5.79 0.28
N PHE A 85 -0.58 4.52 0.12
CA PHE A 85 0.02 4.01 -1.10
C PHE A 85 -0.97 3.13 -1.83
N VAL A 86 -1.15 3.37 -3.12
CA VAL A 86 -1.97 2.54 -4.01
C VAL A 86 -1.09 1.90 -5.06
N PHE A 87 -1.48 0.72 -5.53
CA PHE A 87 -0.70 -0.06 -6.51
C PHE A 87 -1.50 -0.20 -7.79
N GLU A 88 -0.82 -0.03 -8.93
CA GLU A 88 -1.44 -0.29 -10.24
C GLU A 88 -1.98 -1.74 -10.30
N GLY A 89 -3.25 -1.89 -10.68
CA GLY A 89 -3.90 -3.19 -10.82
C GLY A 89 -4.41 -3.82 -9.51
N ILE A 90 -4.25 -3.14 -8.36
CA ILE A 90 -4.86 -3.56 -7.09
C ILE A 90 -6.13 -2.75 -6.85
N PRO A 91 -7.27 -3.39 -6.50
CA PRO A 91 -8.49 -2.67 -6.14
C PRO A 91 -8.22 -1.67 -5.01
N SER A 92 -8.51 -0.39 -5.28
CA SER A 92 -8.19 0.69 -4.33
C SER A 92 -9.22 1.83 -4.34
N SER A 93 -10.38 1.67 -4.98
CA SER A 93 -11.39 2.73 -5.06
C SER A 93 -11.84 3.20 -3.68
N ALA A 94 -12.21 2.27 -2.81
CA ALA A 94 -12.63 2.60 -1.44
C ALA A 94 -11.52 3.28 -0.63
N VAL A 95 -10.25 2.88 -0.86
CA VAL A 95 -9.09 3.46 -0.20
C VAL A 95 -8.82 4.89 -0.69
N VAL A 96 -8.95 5.13 -1.99
CA VAL A 96 -8.80 6.47 -2.59
C VAL A 96 -9.92 7.41 -2.14
N ASP A 97 -11.16 6.92 -2.12
CA ASP A 97 -12.32 7.70 -1.65
C ASP A 97 -12.17 8.06 -0.17
N ALA A 98 -11.79 7.10 0.67
CA ALA A 98 -11.54 7.34 2.10
C ALA A 98 -10.41 8.35 2.33
N ALA A 99 -9.27 8.19 1.66
CA ALA A 99 -8.14 9.10 1.76
C ALA A 99 -8.52 10.54 1.33
N SER A 100 -9.36 10.67 0.30
CA SER A 100 -9.89 11.96 -0.16
C SER A 100 -10.81 12.61 0.88
N GLN A 101 -11.65 11.83 1.58
CA GLN A 101 -12.54 12.35 2.64
C GLN A 101 -11.79 12.91 3.84
N VAL A 102 -10.63 12.34 4.18
CA VAL A 102 -9.82 12.78 5.33
C VAL A 102 -8.57 13.59 4.93
N ALA A 103 -8.46 13.97 3.65
CA ALA A 103 -7.37 14.77 3.09
C ALA A 103 -5.95 14.19 3.34
N ILE A 104 -5.81 12.86 3.26
CA ILE A 104 -4.52 12.18 3.38
C ILE A 104 -3.84 12.08 2.00
N PRO A 105 -2.52 12.37 1.89
CA PRO A 105 -1.78 12.23 0.64
C PRO A 105 -1.78 10.79 0.11
N ILE A 106 -2.03 10.65 -1.20
CA ILE A 106 -2.02 9.38 -1.92
C ILE A 106 -0.81 9.32 -2.85
N HIS A 107 -0.09 8.20 -2.85
CA HIS A 107 1.01 7.94 -3.79
C HIS A 107 0.76 6.65 -4.56
N THR A 108 1.01 6.67 -5.87
CA THR A 108 0.87 5.49 -6.72
C THR A 108 2.21 4.80 -6.92
N LEU A 109 2.29 3.53 -6.56
CA LEU A 109 3.49 2.70 -6.67
C LEU A 109 3.31 1.62 -7.75
N ARG A 110 4.42 1.22 -8.38
CA ARG A 110 4.47 0.13 -9.36
C ARG A 110 5.23 -1.06 -8.80
N LEU A 111 4.58 -2.22 -8.76
CA LEU A 111 5.19 -3.51 -8.44
C LEU A 111 5.88 -4.13 -9.68
#